data_AF-A0A1Q7KH90-F1
#
_entry.id   AF-A0A1Q7KH90-F1
#
_cell.length_a   1.000
_cell.length_b   1.000
_cell.length_c   1.000
_cell.angle_alpha   90.00
_cell.angle_beta   90.00
_cell.angle_gamma   90.00
#
_symmetry.space_group_name_H-M   'P 1'
#
loop_
_entity.id
_entity.type
_entity.pdbx_description
1 polymer ?
#
loop_
_entity_poly.entity_id
_entity_poly.type
_entity_poly.pdbx_seq_one_letter_code
_entity_poly.pdbx_strand_id
1 'polypeptide(L)'
;MGASAMESPEIQRRNLTGEILAWVLSVLVSLICLIVGFILSQITPIYRDLFKRLGVELPLTTRFLIANYFWLYPLLFRGLAFLAIAKEFWVRGTRRRLSFSGIILLAAILSVGLDRFIMYLPLFDFVQKLSRAK
;
A
#
# COMPACT_ATOMS: atom_id res chain seq x y z
N MET A 1 -35.91 -27.43 23.34
CA MET A 1 -34.87 -28.31 23.93
C MET A 1 -33.81 -28.50 22.86
N GLY A 2 -32.73 -27.73 22.76
CA GLY A 2 -31.89 -27.18 23.83
C GLY A 2 -30.57 -27.93 23.95
N ALA A 3 -30.08 -28.60 22.89
CA ALA A 3 -28.73 -29.15 22.84
C ALA A 3 -27.72 -28.00 22.64
N SER A 4 -27.47 -27.27 23.72
CA SER A 4 -26.26 -26.47 23.91
C SER A 4 -25.09 -27.45 23.97
N ALA A 5 -24.68 -27.96 22.81
CA ALA A 5 -23.49 -28.78 22.68
C ALA A 5 -22.31 -27.91 23.16
N MET A 6 -21.70 -28.37 24.24
CA MET A 6 -20.53 -27.82 24.91
C MET A 6 -19.46 -27.49 23.86
N GLU A 7 -19.39 -26.24 23.41
CA GLU A 7 -18.30 -25.77 22.56
C GLU A 7 -17.02 -25.98 23.36
N SER A 8 -16.21 -26.96 22.95
CA SER A 8 -14.98 -27.31 23.63
C SER A 8 -14.12 -26.05 23.78
N PRO A 9 -13.63 -25.71 24.99
CA PRO A 9 -12.89 -24.48 25.25
C PRO A 9 -11.67 -24.32 24.33
N GLU A 10 -11.16 -25.40 23.73
CA GLU A 10 -10.10 -25.37 22.73
C GLU A 10 -10.51 -24.77 21.38
N ILE A 11 -11.74 -25.02 20.92
CA ILE A 11 -12.27 -24.46 19.66
C ILE A 11 -12.52 -22.96 19.83
N GLN A 12 -13.07 -22.56 20.97
CA GLN A 12 -13.26 -21.16 21.32
C GLN A 12 -11.91 -20.43 21.47
N ARG A 13 -10.89 -21.05 22.09
CA ARG A 13 -9.53 -20.49 22.15
C ARG A 13 -8.90 -20.32 20.77
N ARG A 14 -9.02 -21.31 19.87
CA ARG A 14 -8.47 -21.20 18.50
C ARG A 14 -9.12 -20.07 17.71
N ASN A 15 -10.43 -19.88 17.86
CA ASN A 15 -11.15 -18.79 17.20
C ASN A 15 -10.71 -17.42 17.73
N LEU A 16 -10.58 -17.26 19.05
CA LEU A 16 -10.07 -16.05 19.70
C LEU A 16 -8.64 -15.72 19.27
N THR A 17 -7.73 -16.71 19.29
CA THR A 17 -6.34 -16.52 18.85
C THR A 17 -6.27 -16.13 17.37
N GLY A 18 -7.13 -16.72 16.53
CA GLY A 18 -7.24 -16.38 15.11
C GLY A 18 -7.74 -14.96 14.86
N GLU A 19 -8.72 -14.49 15.63
CA GLU A 19 -9.21 -13.10 15.55
C GLU A 19 -8.18 -12.09 16.04
N ILE A 20 -7.48 -12.38 17.14
CA ILE A 20 -6.41 -11.51 17.66
C ILE A 20 -5.28 -11.40 16.62
N LEU A 21 -4.85 -12.52 16.04
CA LEU A 21 -3.83 -12.51 14.98
C LEU A 21 -4.29 -11.72 13.75
N ALA A 22 -5.55 -11.85 13.33
CA ALA A 22 -6.10 -11.09 12.20
C ALA A 22 -6.14 -9.58 12.50
N TRP A 23 -6.47 -9.19 13.73
CA TRP A 23 -6.44 -7.81 14.20
C TRP A 23 -5.02 -7.24 14.21
N VAL A 24 -4.07 -7.95 14.83
CA VAL A 24 -2.66 -7.54 14.90
C VAL A 24 -2.09 -7.40 13.49
N LEU A 25 -2.37 -8.35 12.59
CA LEU A 25 -1.93 -8.27 11.20
C LEU A 25 -2.54 -7.07 10.47
N SER A 26 -3.82 -6.78 10.69
CA SER A 26 -4.49 -5.63 10.05
C SER A 26 -3.91 -4.29 10.54
N VAL A 27 -3.62 -4.18 11.84
CA VAL A 27 -2.93 -3.03 12.42
C VAL A 27 -1.52 -2.89 11.84
N LEU A 28 -0.77 -3.99 11.76
CA LEU A 28 0.58 -4.00 11.21
C LEU A 28 0.60 -3.56 9.74
N VAL A 29 -0.29 -4.10 8.92
CA VAL A 29 -0.43 -3.74 7.50
C VAL A 29 -0.80 -2.27 7.34
N SER A 30 -1.72 -1.76 8.17
CA SER A 30 -2.06 -0.34 8.21
C SER A 30 -0.86 0.53 8.55
N LEU A 31 -0.07 0.14 9.57
CA LEU A 31 1.13 0.87 9.99
C LEU A 31 2.20 0.89 8.90
N ILE A 32 2.43 -0.26 8.25
CA ILE A 32 3.35 -0.37 7.10
C ILE A 32 2.89 0.54 5.96
N CYS A 33 1.60 0.55 5.62
CA CYS A 33 1.07 1.43 4.57
C CYS A 33 1.34 2.91 4.88
N LEU A 34 1.12 3.34 6.12
CA LEU A 34 1.38 4.72 6.55
C LEU A 34 2.87 5.07 6.50
N ILE A 35 3.74 4.17 6.98
CA ILE A 35 5.20 4.37 6.96
C ILE A 35 5.69 4.45 5.50
N VAL A 36 5.24 3.54 4.64
CA VAL A 36 5.63 3.52 3.22
C VAL A 36 5.17 4.80 2.53
N GLY A 37 3.91 5.23 2.74
CA GLY A 37 3.41 6.48 2.19
C GLY A 37 4.19 7.70 2.68
N PHE A 38 4.57 7.73 3.96
CA PHE A 38 5.40 8.80 4.52
C PHE A 38 6.80 8.81 3.90
N ILE A 39 7.45 7.66 3.81
CA ILE A 39 8.77 7.53 3.17
C ILE A 39 8.71 7.97 1.70
N LEU A 40 7.70 7.54 0.95
CA LEU A 40 7.52 7.98 -0.44
C LEU A 40 7.34 9.50 -0.54
N SER A 41 6.56 10.10 0.37
CA SER A 41 6.37 11.55 0.38
C SER A 41 7.68 12.33 0.63
N GLN A 42 8.59 11.76 1.42
CA GLN A 42 9.92 12.33 1.69
C GLN A 42 10.91 12.11 0.54
N ILE A 43 10.81 10.96 -0.13
CA ILE A 43 11.72 10.59 -1.23
C ILE A 43 11.36 11.31 -2.53
N THR A 44 10.07 11.53 -2.81
CA THR A 44 9.59 12.19 -4.03
C THR A 44 10.23 13.56 -4.32
N PRO A 45 10.37 14.50 -3.36
CA PRO A 45 11.05 15.77 -3.61
C PRO A 45 12.54 15.60 -3.97
N ILE A 46 13.22 14.58 -3.43
CA ILE A 46 14.61 14.27 -3.77
C ILE A 46 14.71 13.86 -5.25
N TYR A 47 13.81 13.00 -5.72
CA TYR A 47 13.74 12.63 -7.14
C TYR A 47 13.41 13.84 -8.02
N ARG A 48 12.48 14.72 -7.60
CA ARG A 48 12.17 15.96 -8.32
C ARG A 48 13.41 16.82 -8.52
N ASP A 49 14.18 17.05 -7.46
CA ASP A 49 15.41 17.84 -7.53
C ASP A 49 16.48 17.17 -8.40
N LEU A 50 16.59 15.84 -8.33
CA LEU A 50 17.50 15.06 -9.17
C LEU A 50 17.16 15.21 -10.66
N PHE A 51 15.90 15.03 -11.05
CA PHE A 51 15.47 15.22 -12.44
C PHE A 51 15.61 16.66 -12.91
N LYS A 52 15.34 17.64 -12.02
CA LYS A 52 15.53 19.06 -12.32
C LYS A 52 17.00 19.39 -12.59
N ARG A 53 17.93 18.80 -11.84
CA ARG A 53 19.39 18.96 -12.05
C ARG A 53 19.89 18.27 -13.32
N LEU A 54 19.28 17.14 -13.70
CA LEU A 54 19.62 16.41 -14.93
C LEU A 54 19.13 17.12 -16.20
N GLY A 55 18.30 18.16 -16.10
CA GLY A 55 17.78 18.90 -17.24
C GLY A 55 16.87 18.06 -18.16
N VAL A 56 16.38 16.91 -17.67
CA VAL A 56 15.56 15.98 -18.44
C VAL A 56 14.10 16.41 -18.33
N GLU A 57 13.40 16.47 -19.46
CA GLU A 57 11.96 16.68 -19.47
C GLU A 57 11.27 15.48 -18.83
N LEU A 58 10.61 15.71 -17.69
CA LEU A 58 9.84 14.65 -17.03
C LEU A 58 8.61 14.30 -17.88
N PRO A 59 8.32 13.00 -18.06
CA PRO A 59 7.06 12.55 -18.64
C PRO A 59 5.88 13.21 -17.92
N LEU A 60 4.82 13.53 -18.66
CA LEU A 60 3.58 14.13 -18.13
C LEU A 60 3.06 13.39 -16.88
N THR A 61 3.11 12.06 -16.90
CA THR A 61 2.69 11.20 -15.79
C THR A 61 3.54 11.42 -14.54
N THR A 62 4.87 11.48 -14.68
CA THR A 62 5.79 11.73 -13.56
C THR A 62 5.64 13.15 -13.03
N ARG A 63 5.41 14.13 -13.92
CA ARG A 63 5.17 15.53 -13.54
C ARG A 63 3.85 15.69 -12.79
N PHE A 64 2.80 14.98 -13.19
CA PHE A 64 1.52 14.96 -12.48
C PHE A 64 1.64 14.31 -11.11
N LEU A 65 2.36 13.19 -11.02
CA LEU A 65 2.62 12.49 -9.76
C LEU A 65 3.41 13.39 -8.79
N ILE A 66 4.50 14.02 -9.24
CA ILE A 66 5.32 14.94 -8.44
C ILE A 66 4.61 16.26 -8.14
N ALA A 67 3.60 16.68 -8.90
CA ALA A 67 2.80 17.86 -8.57
C ALA A 67 1.78 17.56 -7.47
N ASN A 68 1.20 16.35 -7.48
CA ASN A 68 0.11 15.97 -6.59
C ASN A 68 0.53 15.04 -5.45
N TYR A 69 1.80 14.62 -5.37
CA TYR A 69 2.31 13.64 -4.41
C TYR A 69 1.95 13.94 -2.96
N PHE A 70 1.96 15.22 -2.58
CA PHE A 70 1.64 15.66 -1.22
C PHE A 70 0.21 15.30 -0.81
N TRP A 71 -0.72 15.23 -1.76
CA TRP A 71 -2.11 14.86 -1.49
C TRP A 71 -2.40 13.42 -1.88
N LEU A 72 -1.86 12.96 -3.02
CA LEU A 72 -2.11 11.63 -3.58
C LEU A 72 -1.61 10.52 -2.65
N TYR A 73 -0.38 10.65 -2.13
CA TYR A 73 0.20 9.63 -1.25
C TYR A 73 -0.52 9.47 0.07
N PRO A 74 -0.75 10.53 0.87
CA PRO A 74 -1.52 10.36 2.08
C PRO A 74 -2.95 9.91 1.77
N LEU A 75 -3.60 10.37 0.70
CA LEU A 75 -4.95 9.90 0.36
C LEU A 75 -4.98 8.39 0.07
N LEU A 76 -4.05 7.90 -0.76
CA LEU A 76 -3.95 6.48 -1.11
C LEU A 76 -3.59 5.64 0.11
N PHE A 77 -2.46 5.93 0.77
CA PHE A 77 -1.95 5.09 1.85
C PHE A 77 -2.80 5.21 3.13
N ARG A 78 -3.33 6.40 3.45
CA ARG A 78 -4.26 6.57 4.58
C ARG A 78 -5.63 5.98 4.27
N GLY A 79 -6.09 6.05 3.01
CA GLY A 79 -7.29 5.37 2.54
C GLY A 79 -7.17 3.85 2.67
N LEU A 80 -6.04 3.27 2.23
CA LEU A 80 -5.76 1.84 2.41
C LEU A 80 -5.67 1.45 3.88
N ALA A 81 -5.00 2.24 4.71
CA ALA A 81 -4.91 2.04 6.16
C ALA A 81 -6.31 2.05 6.82
N PHE A 82 -7.15 3.03 6.46
CA PHE A 82 -8.53 3.10 6.94
C PHE A 82 -9.35 1.90 6.48
N LEU A 83 -9.24 1.50 5.21
CA LEU A 83 -9.90 0.30 4.69
C LEU A 83 -9.47 -0.98 5.42
N ALA A 84 -8.17 -1.09 5.75
CA ALA A 84 -7.60 -2.23 6.47
C ALA A 84 -8.16 -2.39 7.88
N ILE A 85 -8.54 -1.28 8.53
CA ILE A 85 -9.17 -1.27 9.85
C ILE A 85 -10.69 -1.41 9.71
N ALA A 86 -11.31 -0.65 8.81
CA ALA A 86 -12.76 -0.64 8.59
C ALA A 86 -13.31 -2.02 8.17
N LYS A 87 -12.54 -2.81 7.39
CA LYS A 87 -12.94 -4.18 7.01
C LYS A 87 -13.19 -5.08 8.22
N GLU A 88 -12.51 -4.82 9.34
CA GLU A 88 -12.55 -5.67 10.53
C GLU A 88 -13.91 -5.53 11.25
N PHE A 89 -14.51 -4.34 11.17
CA PHE A 89 -15.84 -4.05 11.69
C PHE A 89 -16.97 -4.50 10.75
N TRP A 90 -16.76 -4.47 9.43
CA TRP A 90 -17.81 -4.75 8.45
C TRP A 90 -17.95 -6.24 8.09
N VAL A 91 -16.83 -6.99 8.09
CA VAL A 91 -16.82 -8.37 7.61
C VAL A 91 -16.92 -9.33 8.79
N ARG A 92 -18.10 -9.96 8.97
CA ARG A 92 -18.26 -11.14 9.84
C ARG A 92 -17.76 -12.39 9.11
N GLY A 93 -16.66 -12.98 9.59
CA GLY A 93 -16.12 -14.25 9.10
C GLY A 93 -14.63 -14.18 8.72
N THR A 94 -13.82 -15.00 9.39
CA THR A 94 -12.35 -15.04 9.32
C THR A 94 -11.82 -15.23 7.89
N ARG A 95 -12.49 -16.06 7.08
CA ARG A 95 -12.07 -16.35 5.69
C ARG A 95 -12.22 -15.13 4.76
N ARG A 96 -13.31 -14.37 4.88
CA ARG A 96 -13.51 -13.14 4.10
C ARG A 96 -12.56 -12.03 4.58
N ARG A 97 -12.34 -11.91 5.90
CA ARG A 97 -11.38 -10.95 6.47
C ARG A 97 -9.97 -11.13 5.92
N LEU A 98 -9.51 -12.38 5.77
CA LEU A 98 -8.22 -12.72 5.15
C LEU A 98 -8.15 -12.34 3.67
N SER A 99 -9.17 -12.67 2.87
CA SER A 99 -9.20 -12.31 1.45
C SER A 99 -9.15 -10.79 1.24
N PHE A 100 -9.92 -10.02 2.02
CA PHE A 100 -9.87 -8.56 1.94
C PHE A 100 -8.51 -8.00 2.37
N SER A 101 -7.91 -8.56 3.43
CA SER A 101 -6.56 -8.16 3.84
C SER A 101 -5.54 -8.40 2.73
N GLY A 102 -5.64 -9.54 2.04
CA GLY A 102 -4.80 -9.86 0.88
C GLY A 102 -4.99 -8.88 -0.28
N ILE A 103 -6.24 -8.51 -0.61
CA ILE A 103 -6.54 -7.53 -1.67
C ILE A 103 -5.96 -6.15 -1.32
N ILE A 104 -6.12 -5.69 -0.08
CA ILE A 104 -5.56 -4.39 0.36
C ILE A 104 -4.04 -4.41 0.28
N LEU A 105 -3.41 -5.50 0.71
CA LEU A 105 -1.96 -5.66 0.67
C LEU A 105 -1.46 -5.73 -0.78
N LEU A 106 -2.16 -6.43 -1.67
CA LEU A 106 -1.87 -6.47 -3.10
C LEU A 106 -2.00 -5.07 -3.73
N ALA A 107 -3.04 -4.32 -3.38
CA ALA A 107 -3.24 -2.96 -3.85
C ALA A 107 -2.12 -2.02 -3.35
N ALA A 108 -1.66 -2.18 -2.11
CA ALA A 108 -0.52 -1.45 -1.57
C ALA A 108 0.78 -1.77 -2.35
N ILE A 109 1.06 -3.05 -2.59
CA ILE A 109 2.22 -3.50 -3.37
C ILE A 109 2.16 -2.96 -4.79
N LEU A 110 1.00 -3.05 -5.45
CA LEU A 110 0.80 -2.53 -6.79
C LEU A 110 1.01 -1.01 -6.84
N SER A 111 0.52 -0.27 -5.84
CA SER A 111 0.73 1.18 -5.75
C SER A 111 2.21 1.52 -5.68
N VAL A 112 2.96 0.88 -4.77
CA VAL A 112 4.42 1.06 -4.63
C VAL A 112 5.17 0.66 -5.90
N GLY A 113 4.74 -0.43 -6.55
CA GLY A 113 5.32 -0.89 -7.81
C GLY A 113 5.08 0.11 -8.94
N LEU A 114 3.88 0.68 -9.00
CA LEU A 114 3.50 1.69 -9.99
C LEU A 114 4.26 2.99 -9.78
N ASP A 115 4.42 3.45 -8.54
CA ASP A 115 5.24 4.61 -8.19
C ASP A 115 6.68 4.43 -8.64
N ARG A 116 7.29 3.27 -8.32
CA ARG A 116 8.65 2.95 -8.78
C ARG A 116 8.71 2.92 -10.30
N PHE A 117 7.76 2.26 -10.96
CA PHE A 117 7.73 2.19 -12.42
C PHE A 117 7.67 3.59 -13.05
N ILE A 118 6.83 4.49 -12.53
CA ILE A 118 6.72 5.88 -13.00
C ILE A 118 8.02 6.66 -12.74
N MET A 119 8.72 6.39 -11.64
CA MET A 119 10.04 6.99 -11.37
C MET A 119 11.16 6.43 -12.27
N TYR A 120 11.06 5.20 -12.77
CA TYR A 120 12.05 4.60 -13.68
C TYR A 120 11.85 5.02 -15.15
N LEU A 121 10.62 5.38 -15.55
CA LEU A 121 10.32 5.87 -16.91
C LEU A 121 11.27 6.99 -17.41
N PRO A 122 11.47 8.11 -16.69
CA PRO A 122 12.38 9.17 -17.14
C PRO A 122 13.84 8.71 -17.27
N LEU A 123 14.25 7.72 -16.46
CA LEU A 123 15.59 7.12 -16.53
C LEU A 123 15.76 6.29 -17.81
N PHE A 124 14.72 5.56 -18.20
CA PHE A 124 14.72 4.79 -19.45
C PHE A 124 14.72 5.70 -20.68
N ASP A 125 13.90 6.76 -20.69
CA ASP A 125 13.89 7.77 -21.76
C ASP A 125 15.26 8.44 -21.91
N PHE A 126 15.93 8.74 -20.78
CA PHE A 126 17.28 9.29 -20.78
C PHE A 126 18.32 8.33 -21.36
N VAL A 127 18.29 7.04 -20.98
CA VAL A 127 19.19 6.03 -21.56
C VAL A 127 18.94 5.85 -23.06
N GLN A 128 17.68 5.87 -23.51
CA GLN A 128 17.37 5.80 -24.94
C GLN A 128 17.85 7.03 -25.73
N LYS A 129 17.73 8.23 -25.15
CA LYS A 129 18.27 9.46 -25.76
C LYS A 129 19.79 9.39 -25.88
N LEU A 130 20.49 8.94 -24.82
CA LEU A 130 21.94 8.72 -24.84
C LEU A 130 22.36 7.65 -25.87
N SER A 131 21.62 6.54 -25.98
CA SER A 131 21.96 5.48 -26.94
C SER A 131 21.74 5.89 -28.39
N ARG A 132 20.85 6.85 -28.67
CA ARG A 132 20.64 7.41 -30.02
C ARG A 132 21.60 8.54 -30.37
N ALA A 133 22.19 9.19 -29.35
CA ALA A 133 23.16 10.26 -29.54
C ALA A 133 24.59 9.75 -29.79
N LYS A 134 24.80 8.44 -29.68
CA LYS A 134 26.06 7.74 -29.95
C LYS A 134 25.98 7.00 -31.27
#